data_AF-A0A1I4N9Z5-F1
#
_entry.id   AF-A0A1I4N9Z5-F1
#
_cell.length_a   1.000
_cell.length_b   1.000
_cell.length_c   1.000
_cell.angle_alpha   90.00
_cell.angle_beta   90.00
_cell.angle_gamma   90.00
#
_symmetry.space_group_name_H-M   'P 1'
#
loop_
_entity.id
_entity.type
_entity.pdbx_description
1 polymer ?
#
loop_
_entity_poly.entity_id
_entity_poly.type
_entity_poly.pdbx_seq_one_letter_code
_entity_poly.pdbx_strand_id
1 'polypeptide(L)'
;MERLGYELRGISCLVLEEVSAPRKQIISSRSFGQLIYNLHELSESVASYMSSAAEKLRSQNSICHAIQVFIQTNPFREQDNQYSNCITVPLPNASSDTRLLVRAALFGLKRIYRKG
;
A
#
# COMPACT_ATOMS: atom_id res chain seq x y z
N MET A 1 -4.43 20.83 -18.78
CA MET A 1 -4.13 21.61 -17.56
C MET A 1 -4.01 20.67 -16.36
N GLU A 2 -2.98 19.82 -16.27
CA GLU A 2 -1.57 20.15 -15.98
C GLU A 2 -1.36 20.57 -14.52
N ARG A 3 -0.75 19.70 -13.71
CA ARG A 3 0.09 20.13 -12.58
C ARG A 3 1.48 19.56 -12.77
N LEU A 4 2.16 20.13 -13.76
CA LEU A 4 3.58 19.99 -14.04
C LEU A 4 4.36 20.90 -13.07
N GLY A 5 5.44 20.38 -12.48
CA GLY A 5 6.67 21.15 -12.25
C GLY A 5 6.72 22.20 -11.13
N TYR A 6 6.73 21.78 -9.86
CA TYR A 6 7.14 22.66 -8.74
C TYR A 6 8.18 22.07 -7.77
N GLU A 7 8.91 21.01 -8.12
CA GLU A 7 10.04 20.52 -7.31
C GLU A 7 11.39 21.20 -7.64
N LEU A 8 11.45 22.04 -8.67
CA LEU A 8 12.71 22.65 -9.17
C LEU A 8 13.06 24.01 -8.56
N ARG A 9 12.57 24.36 -7.36
CA ARG A 9 12.93 25.64 -6.72
C ARG A 9 13.49 25.58 -5.30
N GLY A 10 13.92 24.42 -4.80
CA GLY A 10 14.87 24.37 -3.69
C GLY A 10 14.48 25.15 -2.43
N ILE A 11 13.18 25.28 -2.15
CA ILE A 11 12.70 25.85 -0.89
C ILE A 11 12.28 24.66 -0.01
N SER A 12 13.25 24.18 0.77
CA SER A 12 13.02 23.26 1.87
C SER A 12 12.28 23.99 3.00
N CYS A 13 10.96 24.10 2.88
CA CYS A 13 10.09 24.63 3.93
C CYS A 13 9.38 23.52 4.69
N LEU A 14 10.14 22.52 5.14
CA LEU A 14 9.71 21.65 6.23
C LEU A 14 10.67 21.88 7.38
N VAL A 15 10.26 22.76 8.29
CA VAL A 15 10.84 22.89 9.62
C VAL A 15 10.93 21.48 10.20
N LEU A 16 12.16 21.02 10.46
CA LEU A 16 12.42 19.77 11.16
C LEU A 16 11.85 19.89 12.58
N GLU A 17 10.60 19.45 12.77
CA GLU A 17 10.15 19.01 14.08
C GLU A 17 10.85 17.67 14.37
N GLU A 18 11.88 17.75 15.19
CA GLU A 18 12.85 16.68 15.52
C GLU A 18 12.28 15.52 16.35
N VAL A 19 10.96 15.40 16.47
CA VAL A 19 10.27 14.19 16.94
C VAL A 19 9.01 14.02 16.10
N SER A 20 9.16 13.45 14.89
CA SER A 20 8.00 13.13 14.06
C SER A 20 7.10 12.16 14.84
N ALA A 21 5.87 12.59 15.16
CA ALA A 21 4.90 11.78 15.88
C ALA A 21 4.78 10.39 15.23
N PRO A 22 4.54 9.31 16.01
CA PRO A 22 4.39 7.97 15.46
C PRO A 22 3.38 7.97 14.31
N ARG A 23 3.75 7.33 13.20
CA ARG A 23 2.96 7.45 11.97
C ARG A 23 1.57 6.87 12.23
N LYS A 24 0.54 7.67 12.00
CA LYS A 24 -0.86 7.22 12.12
C LYS A 24 -1.22 6.16 11.08
N GLN A 25 -0.44 6.05 9.99
CA GLN A 25 -0.60 5.07 8.93
C GLN A 25 0.77 4.62 8.40
N ILE A 26 0.89 3.33 8.09
CA ILE A 26 2.06 2.75 7.42
C ILE A 26 1.64 2.24 6.06
N ILE A 27 2.21 2.83 5.01
CA ILE A 27 1.96 2.45 3.63
C ILE A 27 3.21 1.78 3.06
N SER A 28 2.99 0.66 2.37
CA SER A 28 3.99 -0.04 1.58
C SER A 28 3.35 -0.39 0.24
N SER A 29 3.62 0.44 -0.77
CA SER A 29 3.09 0.27 -2.12
C SER A 29 4.20 0.53 -3.13
N ARG A 30 4.16 -0.18 -4.25
CA ARG A 30 5.04 0.03 -5.41
C ARG A 30 4.24 -0.14 -6.68
N SER A 31 4.61 0.62 -7.71
CA SER A 31 4.16 0.36 -9.07
C SER A 31 4.95 -0.82 -9.63
N PHE A 32 4.31 -1.65 -10.45
CA PHE A 32 4.98 -2.73 -11.14
C PHE A 32 5.62 -2.21 -12.44
N GLY A 33 6.84 -2.66 -12.75
CA GLY A 33 7.53 -2.29 -14.00
C GLY A 33 6.94 -2.97 -15.25
N GLN A 34 6.15 -4.02 -15.03
CA GLN A 34 5.39 -4.73 -16.04
C GLN A 34 3.95 -4.92 -15.56
N LEU A 35 3.03 -5.13 -16.50
CA LEU A 35 1.63 -5.39 -16.16
C LEU A 35 1.52 -6.80 -15.56
N ILE A 36 0.99 -6.87 -14.34
CA ILE A 36 0.74 -8.12 -13.63
C ILE A 36 -0.76 -8.42 -13.69
N TYR A 37 -1.09 -9.58 -14.25
CA TYR A 37 -2.47 -10.00 -14.46
C TYR A 37 -2.87 -11.18 -13.57
N ASN A 38 -1.91 -11.97 -13.10
CA ASN A 38 -2.22 -13.16 -12.35
C ASN A 38 -2.33 -12.86 -10.84
N LEU A 39 -3.26 -13.55 -10.19
CA LEU A 39 -3.48 -13.40 -8.76
C LEU A 39 -2.27 -13.88 -7.93
N HIS A 40 -1.46 -14.80 -8.47
CA HIS A 40 -0.32 -15.39 -7.76
C HIS A 40 0.80 -14.36 -7.52
N GLU A 41 1.28 -13.71 -8.58
CA GLU A 41 2.28 -12.63 -8.54
C GLU A 41 1.79 -11.43 -7.74
N LEU A 42 0.50 -11.08 -7.87
CA LEU A 42 -0.10 -10.05 -7.01
C LEU A 42 -0.06 -10.47 -5.53
N SER A 43 -0.34 -11.74 -5.24
CA SER A 43 -0.30 -12.27 -3.87
C SER A 43 1.12 -12.24 -3.31
N GLU A 44 2.13 -12.65 -4.07
CA GLU A 44 3.54 -12.58 -3.65
C GLU A 44 3.96 -11.14 -3.35
N SER A 45 3.57 -10.21 -4.23
CA SER A 45 3.86 -8.78 -4.08
C SER A 45 3.19 -8.19 -2.85
N VAL A 46 1.90 -8.46 -2.64
CA VAL A 46 1.15 -8.00 -1.46
C VAL A 46 1.72 -8.60 -0.17
N ALA A 47 2.13 -9.87 -0.18
CA ALA A 47 2.76 -10.51 0.96
C ALA A 47 4.10 -9.86 1.32
N SER A 48 4.92 -9.54 0.32
CA SER A 48 6.19 -8.82 0.50
C SER A 48 5.95 -7.41 1.07
N TYR A 49 5.05 -6.63 0.46
CA TYR A 49 4.74 -5.27 0.92
C TYR A 49 4.20 -5.24 2.34
N MET A 50 3.29 -6.16 2.68
CA MET A 50 2.74 -6.28 4.02
C MET A 50 3.80 -6.73 5.03
N SER A 51 4.75 -7.58 4.65
CA SER A 51 5.88 -7.96 5.51
C SER A 51 6.75 -6.76 5.85
N SER A 52 7.11 -5.93 4.85
CA SER A 52 7.85 -4.68 5.09
C SER A 52 7.06 -3.65 5.90
N ALA A 53 5.74 -3.54 5.70
CA ALA A 53 4.90 -2.66 6.51
C ALA A 53 4.79 -3.17 7.97
N ALA A 54 4.71 -4.48 8.19
CA ALA A 54 4.70 -5.06 9.53
C ALA A 54 6.04 -4.84 10.26
N GLU A 55 7.17 -4.88 9.54
CA GLU A 55 8.48 -4.52 10.10
C GLU A 55 8.52 -3.05 10.55
N LYS A 56 8.04 -2.11 9.72
CA LYS A 56 7.92 -0.69 10.09
C LYS A 56 6.96 -0.47 11.27
N LEU A 57 5.90 -1.27 11.37
CA LEU A 57 4.93 -1.20 12.47
C LEU A 57 5.59 -1.59 13.79
N ARG A 58 6.38 -2.67 13.78
CA ARG A 58 7.13 -3.13 14.96
C ARG A 58 8.26 -2.19 15.33
N SER A 59 8.99 -1.61 14.37
CA SER A 59 10.04 -0.62 14.68
C SER A 59 9.49 0.64 15.34
N GLN A 60 8.20 0.93 15.16
CA GLN A 60 7.47 2.00 15.85
C GLN A 60 6.76 1.55 17.13
N ASN A 61 7.03 0.33 17.64
CA ASN A 61 6.36 -0.27 18.81
C ASN A 61 4.83 -0.16 18.75
N SER A 62 4.26 -0.28 17.55
CA SER A 62 2.84 -0.06 17.28
C SER A 62 2.14 -1.35 16.86
N ILE A 63 0.81 -1.31 16.87
CA ILE A 63 -0.08 -2.38 16.39
C ILE A 63 -1.17 -1.77 15.50
N CYS A 64 -1.74 -2.52 14.56
CA CYS A 64 -2.80 -2.02 13.69
C CYS A 64 -4.12 -2.77 13.90
N HIS A 65 -5.23 -2.08 13.66
CA HIS A 65 -6.60 -2.63 13.77
C HIS A 65 -7.24 -2.89 12.40
N ALA A 66 -6.67 -2.39 11.31
CA ALA A 66 -7.19 -2.56 9.97
C ALA A 66 -6.08 -2.49 8.94
N ILE A 67 -6.28 -3.17 7.82
CA ILE A 67 -5.41 -3.15 6.65
C ILE A 67 -6.23 -2.70 5.45
N GLN A 68 -5.75 -1.70 4.72
CA GLN A 68 -6.32 -1.33 3.43
C GLN A 68 -5.47 -1.92 2.31
N VAL A 69 -6.13 -2.63 1.39
CA VAL A 69 -5.52 -3.22 0.19
C VAL A 69 -6.16 -2.56 -1.01
N PHE A 70 -5.35 -2.15 -1.98
CA PHE A 70 -5.83 -1.54 -3.22
C PHE A 70 -5.05 -2.09 -4.41
N ILE A 71 -5.73 -2.16 -5.56
CA ILE A 71 -5.13 -2.48 -6.85
C ILE A 71 -5.63 -1.48 -7.88
N GLN A 72 -4.76 -1.09 -8.80
CA GLN A 72 -5.08 -0.19 -9.90
C GLN A 72 -4.30 -0.58 -11.16
N THR A 73 -4.94 -0.49 -12.32
CA THR A 73 -4.29 -0.57 -13.63
C THR A 73 -3.48 0.68 -13.90
N ASN A 74 -2.65 0.63 -14.95
CA ASN A 74 -1.88 1.79 -15.36
C ASN A 74 -2.80 2.91 -15.87
N PRO A 75 -2.91 4.05 -15.16
CA PRO A 75 -3.80 5.15 -15.55
C PRO A 75 -3.32 5.88 -16.80
N PHE A 76 -2.05 5.71 -17.21
CA PHE A 76 -1.46 6.37 -18.38
C PHE A 76 -1.67 5.58 -19.68
N ARG A 77 -2.25 4.37 -19.61
CA ARG A 77 -2.60 3.55 -20.78
C ARG A 77 -4.10 3.61 -21.01
N GLU A 78 -4.59 4.77 -21.47
CA GLU A 78 -6.01 5.02 -21.74
C GLU A 78 -6.64 4.06 -22.77
N GLN A 79 -5.80 3.39 -23.56
CA GLN A 79 -6.18 2.39 -24.55
C GLN A 79 -6.65 1.07 -23.91
N ASP A 80 -6.22 0.80 -22.68
CA ASP A 80 -6.52 -0.43 -21.94
C ASP A 80 -7.71 -0.19 -20.98
N ASN A 81 -8.46 -1.25 -20.70
CA ASN A 81 -9.54 -1.20 -19.71
C ASN A 81 -8.98 -0.81 -18.33
N GLN A 82 -9.47 0.32 -17.81
CA GLN A 82 -9.07 0.82 -16.50
C GLN A 82 -9.81 0.08 -15.39
N TYR A 83 -9.07 -0.33 -14.36
CA TYR A 83 -9.60 -0.95 -13.16
C TYR A 83 -8.91 -0.39 -11.92
N SER A 84 -9.67 0.09 -10.96
CA SER A 84 -9.16 0.50 -9.65
C SER A 84 -10.16 0.07 -8.58
N ASN A 85 -9.67 -0.57 -7.52
CA ASN A 85 -10.50 -1.02 -6.42
C ASN A 85 -9.71 -1.09 -5.11
N CYS A 86 -10.39 -0.90 -3.99
CA CYS A 86 -9.79 -1.01 -2.66
C CYS A 86 -10.76 -1.64 -1.66
N ILE A 87 -10.19 -2.26 -0.63
CA ILE A 87 -10.95 -2.83 0.48
C ILE A 87 -10.19 -2.63 1.79
N THR A 88 -10.94 -2.31 2.85
CA THR A 88 -10.42 -2.29 4.21
C THR A 88 -10.82 -3.57 4.92
N VAL A 89 -9.83 -4.29 5.45
CA VAL A 89 -10.01 -5.51 6.23
C VAL A 89 -9.76 -5.18 7.71
N PRO A 90 -10.80 -5.12 8.55
CA PRO A 90 -10.62 -4.96 9.99
C PRO A 90 -10.03 -6.24 10.59
N LEU A 91 -9.21 -6.09 11.63
CA LEU A 91 -8.66 -7.18 12.42
C LEU A 91 -9.50 -7.34 13.70
N PRO A 92 -9.89 -8.56 14.09
CA PRO A 92 -10.65 -8.79 15.32
C PRO A 92 -9.93 -8.29 16.57
N ASN A 93 -8.60 -8.45 16.57
CA ASN A 93 -7.71 -7.92 17.60
C ASN A 93 -6.58 -7.16 16.90
N ALA A 94 -6.16 -6.05 17.50
CA ALA A 94 -5.01 -5.33 17.01
C ALA A 94 -3.75 -6.19 17.03
N SER A 95 -2.94 -6.09 15.97
CA SER A 95 -1.76 -6.94 15.84
C SER A 95 -0.64 -6.27 15.05
N SER A 96 0.58 -6.74 15.30
CA SER A 96 1.77 -6.51 14.49
C SER A 96 2.41 -7.81 13.98
N ASP A 97 1.71 -8.93 14.12
CA ASP A 97 2.14 -10.25 13.64
C ASP A 97 2.09 -10.29 12.11
N THR A 98 3.26 -10.40 11.48
CA THR A 98 3.39 -10.44 10.02
C THR A 98 2.49 -11.49 9.37
N ARG A 99 2.36 -12.69 9.95
CA ARG A 99 1.58 -13.79 9.37
C ARG A 99 0.09 -13.46 9.37
N LEU A 100 -0.41 -12.88 10.46
CA LEU A 100 -1.79 -12.42 10.55
C LEU A 100 -2.06 -11.31 9.53
N LEU A 101 -1.18 -10.32 9.48
CA LEU A 101 -1.31 -9.16 8.61
C LEU A 101 -1.26 -9.55 7.12
N VAL A 102 -0.32 -10.42 6.74
CA VAL A 102 -0.23 -10.97 5.38
C VAL A 102 -1.49 -11.74 5.02
N ARG A 103 -2.02 -12.60 5.91
CA ARG A 103 -3.27 -13.33 5.64
C ARG A 103 -4.45 -12.39 5.42
N ALA A 104 -4.59 -11.35 6.24
CA ALA A 104 -5.65 -10.35 6.09
C ALA A 104 -5.51 -9.55 4.79
N ALA A 105 -4.28 -9.16 4.42
CA ALA A 105 -4.01 -8.47 3.16
C ALA A 105 -4.33 -9.35 1.94
N LEU A 106 -3.91 -10.61 1.94
CA LEU A 106 -4.23 -11.57 0.87
C LEU A 106 -5.72 -11.86 0.76
N PHE A 107 -6.43 -11.92 1.89
CA PHE A 107 -7.88 -12.02 1.91
C PHE A 107 -8.54 -10.80 1.24
N GLY A 108 -8.07 -9.59 1.56
CA GLY A 108 -8.52 -8.36 0.91
C GLY A 108 -8.26 -8.37 -0.59
N LEU A 109 -7.04 -8.72 -1.00
CA LEU A 109 -6.64 -8.82 -2.41
C LEU A 109 -7.58 -9.75 -3.19
N LYS A 110 -7.86 -10.94 -2.67
CA LYS A 110 -8.75 -11.91 -3.34
C LYS A 110 -10.17 -11.39 -3.57
N ARG A 111 -10.65 -10.46 -2.73
CA ARG A 111 -11.98 -9.86 -2.87
C ARG A 111 -12.05 -8.74 -3.89
N ILE A 112 -10.95 -8.00 -4.07
CA ILE A 112 -10.88 -6.90 -5.04
C ILE A 112 -10.27 -7.34 -6.36
N TYR A 113 -9.62 -8.50 -6.43
CA TYR A 113 -9.05 -9.00 -7.67
C TYR A 113 -10.15 -9.34 -8.67
N ARG A 114 -10.01 -8.79 -9.87
CA ARG A 114 -10.80 -9.13 -11.05
C ARG A 114 -9.85 -9.57 -12.14
N LYS A 115 -10.08 -10.76 -12.71
CA LYS A 115 -9.38 -11.18 -13.92
C LYS A 115 -9.79 -10.25 -15.07
N GLY A 116 -8.81 -9.64 -15.71
CA GLY A 116 -8.97 -8.69 -16.80
C GLY A 116 -7.74 -8.71 -17.69
#